data_AF-A0A1I2NKS5-F1
#
_entry.id   AF-A0A1I2NKS5-F1
#
_cell.length_a   1.000
_cell.length_b   1.000
_cell.length_c   1.000
_cell.angle_alpha   90.00
_cell.angle_beta   90.00
_cell.angle_gamma   90.00
#
_symmetry.space_group_name_H-M   'P 1'
#
loop_
_entity.id
_entity.type
_entity.pdbx_description
1 polymer ?
#
loop_
_entity_poly.entity_id
_entity_poly.type
_entity_poly.pdbx_seq_one_letter_code
_entity_poly.pdbx_strand_id
1 'polypeptide(L)' 'MMDSLYSGPLPDSLRKYDAVIDQIIREMGVEGKMEEFKDEGKQAVYKAETAFYSIITDMNKDTYMYRTIRQRFLELLGS' A
#
# COMPACT_ATOMS: atom_id res chain seq x y z
N MET A 1 -8.35 21.69 1.52
CA MET A 1 -8.91 20.34 1.75
C MET A 1 -8.37 19.48 0.63
N MET A 2 -7.41 18.58 0.90
CA MET A 2 -6.91 17.67 -0.15
C MET A 2 -7.87 16.48 -0.18
N ASP A 3 -8.61 16.39 -1.28
CA ASP A 3 -9.56 15.32 -1.55
C ASP A 3 -8.87 13.95 -1.48
N SER A 4 -9.48 13.04 -0.71
CA SER A 4 -9.15 11.62 -0.72
C SER A 4 -9.53 11.04 -2.08
N LEU A 5 -8.64 11.17 -3.07
CA LEU A 5 -8.86 10.75 -4.46
C LEU A 5 -8.80 9.23 -4.66
N TYR A 6 -8.66 8.43 -3.60
CA TYR A 6 -8.29 7.02 -3.70
C TYR A 6 -9.04 6.08 -2.75
N SER A 7 -10.37 6.20 -2.66
CA SER A 7 -11.25 5.28 -1.90
C SER A 7 -11.88 4.16 -2.74
N GLY A 8 -11.35 3.89 -3.94
CA GLY A 8 -11.83 2.85 -4.86
C GLY A 8 -11.00 1.57 -4.88
N PRO A 9 -11.50 0.48 -5.49
CA PRO A 9 -10.71 -0.72 -5.75
C PRO A 9 -9.45 -0.40 -6.55
N LEU A 10 -8.37 -1.14 -6.33
CA LEU A 10 -7.15 -0.97 -7.12
C LEU A 10 -7.46 -1.26 -8.61
N PRO A 11 -6.88 -0.49 -9.55
CA PRO A 11 -6.99 -0.77 -10.98
C PRO A 11 -6.35 -2.12 -11.30
N ASP A 12 -6.70 -2.71 -12.44
CA ASP A 12 -6.29 -4.07 -12.81
C ASP A 12 -4.77 -4.30 -12.70
N SER A 13 -3.95 -3.31 -13.08
CA SER A 13 -2.48 -3.38 -13.00
C SER A 13 -1.93 -3.43 -11.56
N LEU A 14 -2.70 -2.96 -10.59
CA LEU A 14 -2.32 -2.86 -9.17
C LEU A 14 -3.07 -3.85 -8.28
N ARG A 15 -4.13 -4.51 -8.78
CA ARG A 15 -4.98 -5.43 -8.00
C ARG A 15 -4.20 -6.57 -7.33
N LYS A 16 -3.06 -6.99 -7.90
CA LYS A 16 -2.17 -7.98 -7.26
C LYS A 16 -1.68 -7.55 -5.87
N TYR A 17 -1.63 -6.25 -5.60
CA TYR A 17 -1.20 -5.72 -4.30
C TYR A 17 -2.30 -5.79 -3.23
N ASP A 18 -3.57 -6.06 -3.56
CA ASP A 18 -4.59 -6.38 -2.55
C ASP A 18 -4.19 -7.64 -1.76
N ALA A 19 -3.68 -8.66 -2.43
CA ALA A 19 -3.17 -9.87 -1.78
C ALA A 19 -1.93 -9.59 -0.93
N VAL A 20 -1.08 -8.65 -1.36
CA VAL A 20 0.11 -8.22 -0.61
C VAL A 20 -0.30 -7.46 0.66
N ILE A 21 -1.29 -6.58 0.57
CA ILE A 21 -1.88 -5.88 1.71
C ILE A 21 -2.43 -6.90 2.72
N ASP A 22 -3.24 -7.85 2.27
CA ASP A 22 -3.78 -8.93 3.10
C ASP A 22 -2.70 -9.78 3.76
N GLN A 23 -1.60 -10.04 3.05
CA GLN A 23 -0.45 -10.77 3.59
C GLN A 23 0.22 -9.96 4.71
N ILE A 24 0.51 -8.67 4.48
CA ILE A 24 1.19 -7.83 5.46
C ILE A 24 0.32 -7.61 6.71
N ILE A 25 -1.00 -7.44 6.55
CA ILE A 25 -1.95 -7.34 7.69
C ILE A 25 -1.83 -8.57 8.59
N ARG A 26 -1.77 -9.76 7.99
CA ARG A 26 -1.61 -11.03 8.72
C ARG A 26 -0.23 -11.14 9.36
N GLU A 27 0.83 -10.81 8.64
CA GLU A 27 2.20 -10.82 9.17
C GLU A 27 2.38 -9.88 10.37
N MET A 28 1.66 -8.76 10.40
CA MET A 28 1.75 -7.76 11.47
C MET A 28 0.75 -8.01 12.62
N GLY A 29 -0.14 -9.00 12.49
CA GLY A 29 -1.13 -9.33 13.52
C GLY A 29 -2.17 -8.23 13.76
N VAL A 30 -2.45 -7.41 12.74
CA VAL A 30 -3.39 -6.26 12.83
C VAL A 30 -4.76 -6.58 12.23
N GLU A 31 -5.12 -7.86 12.16
CA GLU A 31 -6.37 -8.36 11.56
C GLU A 31 -7.62 -7.75 12.19
N GLY A 32 -7.56 -7.36 13.49
CA GLY A 32 -8.64 -6.65 14.17
C GLY A 32 -8.95 -5.24 13.64
N LYS A 33 -8.09 -4.70 12.77
CA LYS A 33 -8.25 -3.40 12.08
C LYS A 33 -8.15 -3.54 10.56
N MET A 34 -8.56 -4.70 10.02
CA MET A 34 -8.34 -5.05 8.62
C MET A 34 -8.86 -3.99 7.63
N GLU A 35 -10.03 -3.41 7.83
CA GLU A 35 -10.60 -2.41 6.91
C GLU A 35 -9.74 -1.13 6.86
N GLU A 36 -9.35 -0.60 8.02
CA GLU A 36 -8.49 0.59 8.14
C GLU A 36 -7.15 0.38 7.44
N PHE A 37 -6.49 -0.75 7.70
CA PHE A 37 -5.20 -1.08 7.08
C PHE A 37 -5.34 -1.37 5.58
N LYS A 38 -6.48 -1.92 5.13
CA LYS A 38 -6.74 -2.12 3.70
C LYS A 38 -6.79 -0.79 2.95
N ASP A 39 -7.55 0.16 3.47
CA ASP A 39 -7.71 1.45 2.81
C ASP A 39 -6.38 2.23 2.78
N GLU A 40 -5.66 2.22 3.89
CA GLU A 40 -4.33 2.82 3.97
C GLU A 40 -3.30 2.12 3.05
N GLY A 41 -3.38 0.80 2.95
CA GLY A 41 -2.54 0.01 2.05
C GLY A 41 -2.77 0.37 0.58
N LYS A 42 -4.04 0.51 0.17
CA LYS A 42 -4.39 0.94 -1.19
C LYS A 42 -3.91 2.35 -1.48
N GLN A 43 -4.07 3.28 -0.54
CA GLN A 43 -3.53 4.64 -0.70
C GLN A 43 -2.01 4.64 -0.84
N ALA A 44 -1.30 3.80 -0.08
CA ALA A 44 0.13 3.64 -0.20
C ALA A 44 0.52 3.12 -1.60
N VAL A 45 -0.22 2.14 -2.14
CA VAL A 45 -0.01 1.63 -3.50
C VAL A 45 -0.21 2.71 -4.56
N TYR A 46 -1.27 3.52 -4.48
CA TYR A 46 -1.48 4.61 -5.43
C TYR A 46 -0.37 5.67 -5.40
N LYS A 47 0.07 6.06 -4.20
CA LYS A 47 1.18 7.00 -4.02
C LYS A 47 2.49 6.43 -4.55
N ALA A 48 2.77 5.16 -4.24
CA ALA A 48 3.95 4.45 -4.70
C ALA A 48 3.98 4.29 -6.22
N GLU A 49 2.84 4.01 -6.85
CA GLU A 49 2.75 3.90 -8.31
C GLU A 49 3.12 5.22 -8.97
N THR A 50 2.55 6.31 -8.47
CA THR A 50 2.81 7.66 -8.99
C THR A 50 4.28 8.05 -8.82
N ALA A 51 4.89 7.68 -7.68
CA ALA A 51 6.31 7.94 -7.42
C ALA A 51 7.26 7.02 -8.20
N PHE A 52 6.87 5.78 -8.48
CA PHE A 52 7.71 4.85 -9.23
C PHE A 52 7.93 5.31 -10.67
N TYR A 53 6.89 5.87 -11.32
CA TYR A 53 7.04 6.43 -12.66
C TYR A 53 8.02 7.61 -12.74
N SER A 54 8.28 8.32 -11.64
CA SER A 54 9.25 9.42 -11.60
C SER A 54 10.66 8.98 -11.20
N ILE A 55 10.79 7.81 -10.56
CA ILE A 55 12.04 7.26 -10.04
C ILE A 55 12.36 5.96 -10.80
N ILE A 56 12.53 6.06 -12.12
CA ILE A 56 12.96 4.92 -12.95
C ILE A 56 14.38 4.53 -12.53
N THR A 57 14.49 3.55 -11.64
CA THR A 57 15.74 2.91 -11.23
C THR A 57 15.51 1.40 -11.15
N ASP A 58 16.59 0.61 -11.27
CA ASP A 58 16.64 -0.86 -11.35
C ASP A 58 15.99 -1.64 -10.18
N MET A 59 15.24 -0.97 -9.31
CA MET A 59 14.51 -1.59 -8.23
C MET A 59 13.28 -2.32 -8.78
N ASN A 60 13.16 -3.61 -8.47
CA ASN A 60 11.98 -4.38 -8.80
C ASN A 60 10.74 -3.72 -8.16
N LYS A 61 9.81 -3.26 -9.01
CA LYS A 61 8.57 -2.58 -8.63
C LYS A 61 7.82 -3.29 -7.51
N ASP A 62 7.81 -4.62 -7.52
CA ASP A 62 7.09 -5.41 -6.51
C ASP A 62 7.74 -5.32 -5.13
N THR A 63 9.07 -5.32 -5.08
CA THR A 63 9.83 -5.12 -3.84
C THR A 63 9.61 -3.71 -3.29
N TYR A 64 9.59 -2.71 -4.17
CA TYR A 64 9.33 -1.32 -3.79
C TYR A 64 7.91 -1.18 -3.20
N MET A 65 6.90 -1.72 -3.88
CA MET A 65 5.50 -1.68 -3.44
C MET A 65 5.31 -2.37 -2.08
N TYR A 66 5.86 -3.57 -1.90
CA TYR A 66 5.80 -4.28 -0.62
C TYR A 66 6.38 -3.45 0.52
N ARG A 67 7.57 -2.85 0.31
CA ARG A 67 8.22 -2.00 1.31
C ARG A 67 7.40 -0.77 1.65
N THR A 68 6.83 -0.10 0.65
CA THR A 68 6.01 1.10 0.87
C THR A 68 4.74 0.78 1.66
N ILE A 69 4.03 -0.31 1.33
CA ILE A 69 2.84 -0.74 2.09
C ILE A 69 3.22 -1.04 3.54
N ARG A 70 4.28 -1.84 3.74
CA ARG A 70 4.74 -2.21 5.08
C ARG A 70 5.16 -0.99 5.91
N GLN A 71 5.89 -0.05 5.30
CA GLN A 71 6.28 1.19 5.96
C GLN A 71 5.07 2.01 6.38
N ARG A 72 4.06 2.13 5.52
CA ARG A 72 2.82 2.85 5.86
C ARG A 72 2.12 2.24 7.07
N PHE A 73 2.11 0.90 7.17
CA PHE A 73 1.50 0.22 8.31
C PHE A 73 2.27 0.43 9.61
N LEU A 74 3.60 0.47 9.54
CA LEU A 74 4.43 0.80 10.70
C LEU A 74 4.18 2.23 11.19
N GLU A 75 3.96 3.19 10.28
CA GLU A 75 3.59 4.57 10.64
C GLU A 75 2.25 4.63 11.36
N LEU A 76 1.25 3.87 10.90
CA LEU A 76 -0.07 3.81 11.54
C LEU A 76 -0.02 3.22 12.96
N LEU A 77 0.90 2.29 13.19
CA LEU A 77 1.09 1.68 14.51
C LEU A 77 1.87 2.59 15.47
N GLY A 78 2.36 3.74 15.01
CA GLY A 78 3.05 4.72 15.84
C GLY A 78 4.52 4.38 16.07
N SER A 79 5.33 4.47 15.01
CA SER A 79 6.78 4.72 15.22
C SER A 79 7.00 5.99 16.03
#